data_AF-X0U8L6-F1
#
_entry.id   AF-X0U8L6-F1
#
_cell.length_a   1.000
_cell.length_b   1.000
_cell.length_c   1.000
_cell.angle_alpha   90.00
_cell.angle_beta   90.00
_cell.angle_gamma   90.00
#
_symmetry.space_group_name_H-M   'P 1'
#
loop_
_entity.id
_entity.type
_entity.pdbx_description
1 polymer ?
#
loop_
_entity_poly.entity_id
_entity_poly.type
_entity_poly.pdbx_seq_one_letter_code
_entity_poly.pdbx_strand_id
1 'polypeptide(L)'
;MDPNNSAVQIKEVIGKFGNQFSMLIIGAAVVLIVYLFGAVVSIPAGKVGVIFRKIGDDPAVKGRFIVEKGEKGIQREVLMPGWRFFWQTDRLWKIDIEKYPMLNIPKQHVGIVEALDGERLPEGQILAKDDYVDEKGVFHTGQKGPRQTVLTPGLHPINPKYMQVKTHPAMIIKKGKLGIVTKRVGDIPPPGTILVSKDD
;
A
#
# COMPACT_ATOMS: atom_id res chain seq x y z
N MET A 1 -6.57 68.60 -34.92
CA MET A 1 -6.54 67.24 -34.34
C MET A 1 -5.78 66.38 -35.32
N ASP A 2 -4.59 65.93 -34.92
CA ASP A 2 -3.62 65.32 -35.83
C ASP A 2 -3.91 63.80 -35.99
N PRO A 3 -4.34 63.32 -37.17
CA PRO A 3 -4.83 61.95 -37.36
C PRO A 3 -3.74 60.88 -37.19
N ASN A 4 -2.46 61.27 -37.30
CA ASN A 4 -1.33 60.35 -37.10
C ASN A 4 -1.14 59.94 -35.65
N ASN A 5 -1.47 60.81 -34.68
CA ASN A 5 -1.29 60.49 -33.25
C ASN A 5 -2.35 59.47 -32.78
N SER A 6 -3.57 59.56 -33.33
CA SER A 6 -4.67 58.63 -33.03
C SER A 6 -4.39 57.21 -33.53
N ALA A 7 -3.80 57.05 -34.71
CA ALA A 7 -3.47 55.74 -35.28
C ALA A 7 -2.31 55.04 -34.54
N VAL A 8 -1.34 55.82 -34.05
CA VAL A 8 -0.23 55.30 -33.23
C VAL A 8 -0.75 54.83 -31.87
N GLN A 9 -1.64 55.60 -31.22
CA GLN A 9 -2.23 55.19 -29.94
C GLN A 9 -3.10 53.93 -30.07
N ILE A 10 -3.87 53.76 -31.15
CA ILE A 10 -4.69 52.56 -31.36
C ILE A 10 -3.81 51.32 -31.52
N LYS A 11 -2.69 51.39 -32.26
CA LYS A 11 -1.75 50.26 -32.40
C LYS A 11 -1.07 49.89 -31.08
N GLU A 12 -0.70 50.89 -30.28
CA GLU A 12 -0.05 50.67 -28.98
C GLU A 12 -1.03 50.06 -27.95
N VAL A 13 -2.29 50.49 -27.96
CA VAL A 13 -3.37 49.93 -27.13
C VAL A 13 -3.68 48.49 -27.54
N ILE A 14 -3.83 48.20 -28.85
CA ILE A 14 -4.08 46.83 -29.35
C ILE A 14 -2.90 45.90 -29.01
N GLY A 15 -1.65 46.37 -29.12
CA GLY A 15 -0.45 45.63 -28.73
C GLY A 15 -0.37 45.35 -27.22
N LYS A 16 -0.73 46.32 -26.38
CA LYS A 16 -0.86 46.13 -24.92
C LYS A 16 -1.94 45.12 -24.56
N PHE A 17 -3.13 45.19 -25.17
CA PHE A 17 -4.21 44.23 -24.92
C PHE A 17 -3.82 42.81 -25.35
N GLY A 18 -3.18 42.63 -26.51
CA GLY A 18 -2.71 41.32 -26.97
C GLY A 18 -1.69 40.67 -26.03
N ASN A 19 -0.76 41.44 -25.46
CA ASN A 19 0.20 40.95 -24.47
C ASN A 19 -0.44 40.65 -23.10
N GLN A 20 -1.46 41.41 -22.68
CA GLN A 20 -2.17 41.14 -21.42
C GLN A 20 -2.97 39.83 -21.51
N PHE A 21 -3.63 39.56 -22.65
CA PHE A 21 -4.31 38.27 -22.86
C PHE A 21 -3.33 37.10 -22.99
N SER A 22 -2.18 37.28 -23.64
CA SER A 22 -1.17 36.21 -23.69
C SER A 22 -0.60 35.89 -22.31
N MET A 23 -0.36 36.90 -21.46
CA MET A 23 0.12 36.73 -20.10
C MET A 23 -0.90 36.01 -19.20
N LEU A 24 -2.20 36.30 -19.39
CA LEU A 24 -3.29 35.59 -18.71
C LEU A 24 -3.42 34.13 -19.17
N ILE A 25 -3.29 33.86 -20.48
CA ILE A 25 -3.33 32.50 -21.02
C ILE A 25 -2.12 31.70 -20.54
N ILE A 26 -0.93 32.30 -20.53
CA ILE A 26 0.29 31.67 -20.01
C ILE A 26 0.15 31.42 -18.50
N GLY A 27 -0.37 32.39 -17.74
CA GLY A 27 -0.64 32.23 -16.31
C GLY A 27 -1.62 31.09 -16.03
N ALA A 28 -2.72 31.02 -16.78
CA ALA A 28 -3.70 29.94 -16.68
C ALA A 28 -3.09 28.58 -17.08
N ALA A 29 -2.25 28.54 -18.12
CA ALA A 29 -1.54 27.33 -18.53
C ALA A 29 -0.55 26.86 -17.46
N VAL A 30 0.19 27.76 -16.82
CA VAL A 30 1.12 27.43 -15.72
C VAL A 30 0.34 26.89 -14.53
N VAL A 31 -0.78 27.51 -14.15
CA VAL A 31 -1.64 27.02 -13.07
C VAL A 31 -2.21 25.64 -13.42
N LEU A 32 -2.66 25.42 -14.65
CA LEU A 32 -3.16 24.12 -15.13
C LEU A 32 -2.05 23.05 -15.10
N ILE A 33 -0.83 23.40 -15.49
CA ILE A 33 0.33 22.50 -15.44
C ILE A 33 0.65 22.13 -13.98
N VAL A 34 0.76 23.11 -13.09
CA VAL A 34 0.96 22.86 -11.65
C VAL A 34 -0.18 22.01 -11.08
N TYR A 35 -1.41 22.24 -11.53
CA TYR A 35 -2.58 21.46 -11.16
C TYR A 35 -2.51 20.01 -11.67
N LEU A 36 -2.00 19.76 -12.88
CA LEU A 36 -1.80 18.41 -13.40
C LEU A 36 -0.63 17.68 -12.72
N PHE A 37 0.48 18.39 -12.45
CA PHE A 37 1.65 17.79 -11.82
C PHE A 37 1.43 17.46 -10.34
N GLY A 38 0.62 18.22 -9.60
CA GLY A 38 0.31 17.90 -8.21
C GLY A 38 -0.52 16.62 -8.01
N ALA A 39 -1.08 16.06 -9.08
CA ALA A 39 -1.79 14.77 -9.08
C ALA A 39 -0.84 13.57 -9.07
N VAL A 40 0.44 13.77 -9.40
CA VAL A 40 1.41 12.67 -9.46
C VAL A 40 2.12 12.54 -8.12
N VAL A 41 1.95 11.41 -7.46
CA VAL A 41 2.69 11.05 -6.25
C VAL A 41 3.77 10.05 -6.61
N SER A 42 5.02 10.41 -6.34
CA SER A 42 6.15 9.49 -6.45
C SER A 42 6.43 8.83 -5.10
N ILE A 43 6.42 7.51 -5.10
CA ILE A 43 6.89 6.68 -3.98
C ILE A 43 8.33 6.29 -4.29
N PRO A 44 9.31 6.71 -3.46
CA PRO A 44 10.71 6.38 -3.67
C PRO A 44 10.94 4.86 -3.71
N ALA A 45 11.96 4.44 -4.45
CA ALA A 45 12.41 3.06 -4.44
C ALA A 45 12.77 2.61 -3.00
N GLY A 46 12.45 1.36 -2.66
CA GLY A 46 12.67 0.81 -1.32
C GLY A 46 11.71 1.29 -0.24
N LYS A 47 10.68 2.08 -0.59
CA LYS A 47 9.59 2.46 0.31
C LYS A 47 8.25 1.92 -0.17
N VAL A 48 7.34 1.71 0.77
CA VAL A 48 5.93 1.44 0.54
C VAL A 48 5.09 2.64 1.00
N GLY A 49 4.04 2.95 0.25
CA GLY A 49 3.06 3.96 0.68
C GLY A 49 1.90 3.28 1.40
N VAL A 50 1.67 3.63 2.67
CA VAL A 50 0.47 3.24 3.41
C VAL A 50 -0.56 4.35 3.23
N ILE A 51 -1.76 3.97 2.80
CA ILE A 51 -2.85 4.90 2.52
C ILE A 51 -3.73 5.03 3.76
N PHE A 52 -3.93 6.25 4.22
CA PHE A 52 -4.90 6.59 5.26
C PHE A 52 -6.04 7.36 4.62
N ARG A 53 -7.24 6.78 4.59
CA ARG A 53 -8.41 7.44 4.02
C ARG A 53 -9.18 8.18 5.11
N LYS A 54 -9.17 9.51 5.03
CA LYS A 54 -9.83 10.43 5.98
C LYS A 54 -11.33 10.55 5.74
N ILE A 55 -11.74 10.49 4.46
CA ILE A 55 -13.13 10.67 4.02
C ILE A 55 -13.53 9.45 3.21
N GLY A 56 -14.64 8.83 3.58
CA GLY A 56 -15.13 7.60 2.98
C GLY A 56 -16.34 7.05 3.72
N ASP A 57 -16.83 5.91 3.24
CA ASP A 57 -17.84 5.12 3.93
C ASP A 57 -17.29 4.61 5.26
N ASP A 58 -18.19 4.44 6.23
CA ASP A 58 -17.84 3.83 7.51
C ASP A 58 -17.29 2.42 7.28
N PRO A 59 -16.31 1.97 8.10
CA PRO A 59 -15.73 0.64 7.96
C PRO A 59 -16.83 -0.42 8.03
N ALA A 60 -16.87 -1.34 7.05
CA ALA A 60 -17.86 -2.41 6.99
C ALA A 60 -17.84 -3.29 8.25
N VAL A 61 -16.67 -3.43 8.88
CA VAL A 61 -16.50 -4.19 10.13
C VAL A 61 -16.15 -3.26 11.28
N LYS A 62 -17.10 -3.08 12.21
CA LYS A 62 -16.90 -2.27 13.41
C LYS A 62 -15.85 -2.91 14.33
N GLY A 63 -14.92 -2.10 14.83
CA GLY A 63 -13.86 -2.53 15.75
C GLY A 63 -12.57 -3.00 15.07
N ARG A 64 -12.53 -3.06 13.74
CA ARG A 64 -11.30 -3.16 12.96
C ARG A 64 -10.76 -1.77 12.67
N PHE A 65 -9.45 -1.62 12.68
CA PHE A 65 -8.79 -0.36 12.32
C PHE A 65 -8.25 -0.39 10.89
N ILE A 66 -8.18 -1.58 10.30
CA ILE A 66 -7.81 -1.80 8.90
C ILE A 66 -9.03 -2.01 8.06
N VAL A 67 -9.01 -1.32 6.93
CA VAL A 67 -10.16 -1.17 6.08
C VAL A 67 -9.83 -1.54 4.65
N GLU A 68 -10.86 -1.92 3.90
CA GLU A 68 -10.75 -2.20 2.48
C GLU A 68 -10.57 -0.91 1.68
N LYS A 69 -10.22 -1.08 0.41
CA LYS A 69 -10.15 0.04 -0.53
C LYS A 69 -11.52 0.72 -0.63
N GLY A 70 -11.57 2.01 -0.32
CA GLY A 70 -12.82 2.79 -0.42
C GLY A 70 -13.58 2.96 0.90
N GLU A 71 -13.04 2.45 2.01
CA GLU A 71 -13.54 2.72 3.36
C GLU A 71 -12.69 3.81 4.04
N LYS A 72 -13.21 4.38 5.13
CA LYS A 72 -12.49 5.35 5.97
C LYS A 72 -11.60 4.61 6.98
N GLY A 73 -10.29 4.85 6.94
CA GLY A 73 -9.33 4.21 7.85
C GLY A 73 -7.97 3.92 7.21
N ILE A 74 -7.20 3.04 7.85
CA ILE A 74 -5.90 2.56 7.35
C ILE A 74 -6.17 1.50 6.30
N GLN A 75 -5.81 1.75 5.05
CA GLN A 75 -5.98 0.74 4.02
C GLN A 75 -5.00 -0.41 4.25
N ARG A 76 -5.48 -1.64 4.02
CA ARG A 76 -4.65 -2.83 4.11
C ARG A 76 -3.54 -2.83 3.05
N GLU A 77 -3.93 -2.58 1.80
CA GLU A 77 -3.02 -2.60 0.66
C GLU A 77 -1.99 -1.48 0.74
N VAL A 78 -0.74 -1.83 0.43
CA VAL A 78 0.34 -0.85 0.29
C VAL A 78 0.56 -0.49 -1.16
N LEU A 79 0.91 0.76 -1.39
CA LEU A 79 1.36 1.21 -2.69
C LEU A 79 2.81 0.80 -2.89
N MET A 80 3.02 0.00 -3.94
CA MET A 80 4.35 -0.31 -4.46
C MET A 80 5.08 0.96 -4.92
N PRO A 81 6.43 0.98 -4.88
CA PRO A 81 7.23 2.11 -5.32
C PRO A 81 6.97 2.43 -6.79
N GLY A 82 7.20 3.68 -7.17
CA GLY A 82 6.95 4.18 -8.51
C GLY A 82 5.96 5.35 -8.54
N TRP A 83 5.56 5.70 -9.75
CA TRP A 83 4.71 6.84 -10.02
C TRP A 83 3.26 6.39 -9.94
N ARG A 84 2.50 7.03 -9.05
CA ARG A 84 1.07 6.79 -8.90
C ARG A 84 0.32 8.07 -9.16
N PHE A 85 -0.70 7.97 -10.00
CA PHE A 85 -1.60 9.07 -10.26
C PHE A 85 -2.73 9.02 -9.23
N PHE A 86 -2.89 10.10 -8.46
CA PHE A 86 -4.03 10.33 -7.60
C PHE A 86 -4.70 11.62 -8.05
N TRP A 87 -6.02 11.58 -8.23
CA TRP A 87 -6.74 12.81 -8.51
C TRP A 87 -6.52 13.82 -7.37
N GLN A 88 -6.13 15.05 -7.70
CA GLN A 88 -5.72 16.07 -6.72
C GLN A 88 -6.75 16.25 -5.61
N THR A 89 -8.04 16.21 -5.96
CA THR A 89 -9.14 16.37 -5.00
C THR A 89 -9.21 15.21 -4.00
N ASP A 90 -8.92 13.99 -4.44
CA ASP A 90 -8.88 12.83 -3.55
C ASP A 90 -7.62 12.82 -2.69
N ARG A 91 -6.48 13.26 -3.24
CA ARG A 91 -5.22 13.36 -2.50
C ARG A 91 -5.24 14.44 -1.42
N LEU A 92 -5.72 15.63 -1.72
CA LEU A 92 -5.65 16.76 -0.79
C LEU A 92 -6.64 16.62 0.39
N TRP A 93 -7.78 15.99 0.15
CA TRP A 93 -8.90 16.01 1.10
C TRP A 93 -9.26 14.64 1.65
N LYS A 94 -9.08 13.57 0.86
CA LYS A 94 -9.57 12.23 1.23
C LYS A 94 -8.47 11.27 1.65
N ILE A 95 -7.23 11.43 1.19
CA ILE A 95 -6.17 10.43 1.32
C ILE A 95 -4.88 11.03 1.87
N ASP A 96 -4.38 10.51 2.99
CA ASP A 96 -3.00 10.69 3.44
C ASP A 96 -2.13 9.52 2.97
N ILE A 97 -0.89 9.80 2.58
CA ILE A 97 0.05 8.76 2.15
C ILE A 97 1.30 8.87 3.01
N GLU A 98 1.44 7.93 3.93
CA GLU A 98 2.64 7.81 4.74
C GLU A 98 3.62 6.83 4.08
N LYS A 99 4.89 7.21 3.97
CA LYS A 99 5.91 6.41 3.29
C LYS A 99 6.75 5.69 4.32
N TYR A 100 6.70 4.36 4.30
CA TYR A 100 7.48 3.50 5.18
C TYR A 100 8.58 2.77 4.40
N PRO A 101 9.73 2.44 5.02
CA PRO A 101 10.71 1.57 4.39
C PRO A 101 10.11 0.18 4.14
N MET A 102 10.48 -0.45 3.02
CA MET A 102 10.16 -1.86 2.79
C MET A 102 10.83 -2.74 3.85
N LEU A 103 10.15 -3.82 4.22
CA LEU A 103 10.73 -4.81 5.10
C LEU A 103 11.82 -5.56 4.34
N ASN A 104 13.06 -5.46 4.82
CA ASN A 104 14.18 -6.24 4.31
C ASN A 104 14.51 -7.36 5.29
N ILE A 105 14.31 -8.60 4.86
CA ILE A 105 14.69 -9.78 5.63
C ILE A 105 16.09 -10.21 5.19
N PRO A 106 17.09 -10.16 6.09
CA PRO A 106 18.46 -10.49 5.75
C PRO A 106 18.59 -11.96 5.33
N LYS A 107 19.67 -12.25 4.60
CA LYS A 107 20.03 -13.63 4.24
C LYS A 107 20.14 -14.49 5.51
N GLN A 108 19.81 -15.78 5.38
CA GLN A 108 19.84 -16.75 6.48
C GLN A 108 18.89 -16.40 7.64
N HIS A 109 17.87 -15.57 7.39
CA HIS A 109 16.82 -15.29 8.36
C HIS A 109 15.44 -15.54 7.74
N VAL A 110 14.44 -15.74 8.59
CA VAL A 110 13.03 -15.83 8.23
C VAL A 110 12.26 -14.77 9.00
N GLY A 111 11.24 -14.21 8.37
CA GLY A 111 10.32 -13.26 9.01
C GLY A 111 9.08 -13.99 9.51
N ILE A 112 8.83 -13.93 10.82
CA ILE A 112 7.58 -14.36 11.43
C ILE A 112 6.63 -13.18 11.41
N VAL A 113 5.46 -13.36 10.78
CA VAL A 113 4.46 -12.31 10.60
C VAL A 113 3.38 -12.44 11.66
N GLU A 114 3.03 -11.32 12.29
CA GLU A 114 1.97 -11.21 13.27
C GLU A 114 0.97 -10.15 12.81
N ALA A 115 -0.26 -10.55 12.54
CA ALA A 115 -1.32 -9.64 12.15
C ALA A 115 -1.92 -8.97 13.38
N LEU A 116 -1.93 -7.63 13.38
CA LEU A 116 -2.45 -6.81 14.47
C LEU A 116 -3.98 -6.68 14.43
N ASP A 117 -4.56 -6.87 13.24
CA ASP A 117 -6.00 -6.81 12.97
C ASP A 117 -6.47 -8.05 12.21
N GLY A 118 -7.77 -8.33 12.24
CA GLY A 118 -8.38 -9.47 11.57
C GLY A 118 -9.50 -10.10 12.40
N GLU A 119 -9.94 -11.27 11.98
CA GLU A 119 -10.91 -12.06 12.74
C GLU A 119 -10.33 -12.55 14.07
N ARG A 120 -11.17 -12.64 15.10
CA ARG A 120 -10.73 -13.16 16.40
C ARG A 120 -10.31 -14.61 16.23
N LEU A 121 -9.17 -14.96 16.80
CA LEU A 121 -8.67 -16.33 16.83
C LEU A 121 -9.64 -17.20 17.66
N PRO A 122 -10.14 -18.33 17.13
CA PRO A 122 -11.01 -19.23 17.87
C PRO A 122 -10.25 -19.87 19.04
N GLU A 123 -11.00 -20.25 20.09
CA GLU A 123 -10.40 -20.83 21.29
C GLU A 123 -9.65 -22.13 20.98
N GLY A 124 -8.42 -22.25 21.49
CA GLY A 124 -7.54 -23.40 21.25
C GLY A 124 -6.69 -23.30 19.99
N GLN A 125 -6.96 -22.35 19.08
CA GLN A 125 -6.11 -22.12 17.91
C GLN A 125 -4.97 -21.15 18.28
N ILE A 126 -3.73 -21.48 17.89
CA ILE A 126 -2.53 -20.67 18.20
C ILE A 126 -2.06 -19.88 16.99
N LEU A 127 -2.09 -20.49 15.80
CA LEU A 127 -1.66 -19.86 14.55
C LEU A 127 -2.87 -19.29 13.82
N ALA A 128 -2.80 -18.02 13.44
CA ALA A 128 -3.79 -17.35 12.64
C ALA A 128 -3.74 -17.81 11.18
N LYS A 129 -4.92 -18.08 10.60
CA LYS A 129 -5.07 -18.30 9.16
C LYS A 129 -4.67 -17.04 8.40
N ASP A 130 -3.96 -17.19 7.29
CA ASP A 130 -3.51 -16.09 6.44
C ASP A 130 -4.66 -15.41 5.68
N ASP A 131 -4.37 -14.22 5.15
CA ASP A 131 -5.26 -13.57 4.22
C ASP A 131 -5.21 -14.29 2.88
N TYR A 132 -6.35 -14.44 2.21
CA TYR A 132 -6.42 -15.10 0.91
C TYR A 132 -7.36 -14.37 -0.04
N VAL A 133 -7.14 -14.58 -1.34
CA VAL A 133 -8.01 -14.07 -2.40
C VAL A 133 -8.70 -15.27 -3.01
N ASP A 134 -10.02 -15.23 -3.02
CA ASP A 134 -10.86 -16.25 -3.66
C ASP A 134 -10.63 -16.29 -5.18
N GLU A 135 -11.04 -17.38 -5.81
CA GLU A 135 -11.03 -17.52 -7.29
C GLU A 135 -11.81 -16.40 -8.00
N LYS A 136 -12.77 -15.80 -7.31
CA LYS A 136 -13.58 -14.66 -7.78
C LYS A 136 -12.87 -13.31 -7.65
N GLY A 137 -11.65 -13.29 -7.13
CA GLY A 137 -10.89 -12.06 -6.87
C GLY A 137 -11.34 -11.31 -5.62
N VAL A 138 -12.15 -11.92 -4.77
CA VAL A 138 -12.60 -11.31 -3.51
C VAL A 138 -11.55 -11.56 -2.44
N PHE A 139 -11.12 -10.50 -1.77
CA PHE A 139 -10.16 -10.59 -0.69
C PHE A 139 -10.86 -10.97 0.62
N HIS A 140 -10.33 -11.98 1.31
CA HIS A 140 -10.78 -12.39 2.63
C HIS A 140 -9.70 -12.06 3.66
N THR A 141 -10.09 -11.24 4.65
CA THR A 141 -9.22 -10.94 5.79
C THR A 141 -9.11 -12.18 6.66
N GLY A 142 -7.88 -12.62 6.94
CA GLY A 142 -7.60 -13.71 7.85
C GLY A 142 -7.77 -13.32 9.31
N GLN A 143 -7.16 -14.11 10.19
CA GLN A 143 -7.29 -13.96 11.63
C GLN A 143 -6.21 -13.06 12.24
N LYS A 144 -6.52 -12.42 13.36
CA LYS A 144 -5.55 -11.68 14.18
C LYS A 144 -4.61 -12.65 14.90
N GLY A 145 -3.31 -12.36 14.90
CA GLY A 145 -2.30 -13.14 15.61
C GLY A 145 -1.13 -13.61 14.72
N PRO A 146 -0.30 -14.54 15.21
CA PRO A 146 0.86 -15.04 14.48
C PRO A 146 0.42 -15.88 13.28
N ARG A 147 0.83 -15.50 12.08
CA ARG A 147 0.50 -16.15 10.83
C ARG A 147 1.23 -17.49 10.65
N GLN A 148 0.64 -18.39 9.88
CA GLN A 148 1.29 -19.64 9.49
C GLN A 148 2.35 -19.41 8.40
N THR A 149 2.11 -18.49 7.47
CA THR A 149 3.08 -18.14 6.44
C THR A 149 4.27 -17.39 7.04
N VAL A 150 5.47 -17.88 6.69
CA VAL A 150 6.74 -17.24 7.00
C VAL A 150 7.27 -16.51 5.78
N LEU A 151 7.93 -15.38 6.01
CA LEU A 151 8.56 -14.62 4.94
C LEU A 151 9.98 -15.11 4.71
N THR A 152 10.31 -15.32 3.45
CA THR A 152 11.66 -15.70 3.00
C THR A 152 12.60 -14.49 3.00
N PRO A 153 13.93 -14.70 2.99
CA PRO A 153 14.90 -13.62 2.78
C PRO A 153 14.57 -12.80 1.53
N GLY A 154 14.65 -11.47 1.64
CA GLY A 154 14.32 -10.55 0.55
C GLY A 154 13.59 -9.29 0.99
N LEU A 155 13.20 -8.47 0.00
CA LEU A 155 12.43 -7.25 0.16
C LEU A 155 10.94 -7.57 0.02
N HIS A 156 10.17 -7.26 1.06
CA HIS A 156 8.73 -7.49 1.10
C HIS A 156 7.96 -6.18 1.30
N PRO A 157 6.96 -5.89 0.46
CA PRO A 157 6.09 -4.74 0.63
C PRO A 157 4.99 -5.05 1.66
N ILE A 158 5.28 -4.81 2.94
CA ILE A 158 4.35 -5.08 4.04
C ILE A 158 3.83 -3.78 4.62
N ASN A 159 2.55 -3.78 5.01
CA ASN A 159 1.97 -2.67 5.74
C ASN A 159 2.38 -2.75 7.23
N PRO A 160 3.26 -1.87 7.73
CA PRO A 160 3.71 -1.92 9.13
C PRO A 160 2.62 -1.55 10.14
N LYS A 161 1.51 -0.93 9.69
CA LYS A 161 0.34 -0.69 10.54
C LYS A 161 -0.53 -1.93 10.66
N TYR A 162 -0.45 -2.85 9.71
CA TYR A 162 -1.22 -4.09 9.71
C TYR A 162 -0.50 -5.25 10.33
N MET A 163 0.74 -5.47 9.91
CA MET A 163 1.50 -6.65 10.25
C MET A 163 2.79 -6.23 10.93
N GLN A 164 3.06 -6.82 12.08
CA GLN A 164 4.35 -6.76 12.73
C GLN A 164 5.19 -7.96 12.28
N VAL A 165 6.43 -7.72 11.87
CA VAL A 165 7.33 -8.82 11.48
C VAL A 165 8.52 -8.88 12.42
N LYS A 166 8.79 -10.09 12.92
CA LYS A 166 9.94 -10.40 13.76
C LYS A 166 10.89 -11.33 13.00
N THR A 167 12.14 -10.91 12.88
CA THR A 167 13.16 -11.65 12.14
C THR A 167 13.84 -12.66 13.06
N HIS A 168 13.93 -13.92 12.62
CA HIS A 168 14.60 -15.00 13.34
C HIS A 168 15.63 -15.70 12.44
N PRO A 169 16.74 -16.23 12.99
CA PRO A 169 17.73 -16.96 12.22
C PRO A 169 17.10 -18.22 11.60
N ALA A 170 17.35 -18.44 10.32
CA ALA A 170 16.85 -19.60 9.59
C ALA A 170 17.73 -20.82 9.85
N MET A 171 17.10 -21.98 10.04
CA MET A 171 17.84 -23.24 10.12
C MET A 171 18.23 -23.71 8.72
N ILE A 172 19.54 -23.84 8.46
CA ILE A 172 20.07 -24.28 7.17
C ILE A 172 20.44 -25.77 7.25
N ILE A 173 19.70 -26.60 6.54
CA ILE A 173 20.00 -28.03 6.39
C ILE A 173 21.02 -28.17 5.26
N LYS A 174 22.25 -28.60 5.60
CA LYS A 174 23.32 -28.83 4.62
C LYS A 174 23.00 -30.05 3.75
N LYS A 175 23.58 -30.10 2.54
CA LYS A 175 23.49 -31.26 1.65
C LYS A 175 23.92 -32.54 2.39
N GLY A 176 23.17 -33.62 2.21
CA GLY A 176 23.40 -34.91 2.87
C GLY A 176 22.86 -35.01 4.31
N LYS A 177 22.19 -33.97 4.83
CA LYS A 177 21.47 -34.03 6.11
C LYS A 177 19.97 -34.18 5.88
N LEU A 178 19.30 -34.87 6.81
CA LEU A 178 17.86 -35.07 6.82
C LEU A 178 17.24 -34.13 7.85
N GLY A 179 16.16 -33.44 7.46
CA GLY A 179 15.39 -32.57 8.36
C GLY A 179 14.04 -33.21 8.68
N ILE A 180 13.70 -33.26 9.95
CA ILE A 180 12.40 -33.74 10.43
C ILE A 180 11.64 -32.53 10.98
N VAL A 181 10.43 -32.29 10.49
CA VAL A 181 9.55 -31.23 10.99
C VAL A 181 8.48 -31.87 11.85
N THR A 182 8.45 -31.52 13.13
CA THR A 182 7.39 -31.94 14.05
C THR A 182 6.37 -30.80 14.16
N LYS A 183 5.19 -30.96 13.55
CA LYS A 183 4.05 -30.08 13.79
C LYS A 183 3.49 -30.39 15.19
N ARG A 184 3.32 -29.36 16.03
CA ARG A 184 2.62 -29.45 17.33
C ARG A 184 1.17 -28.96 17.26
N VAL A 185 0.78 -28.43 16.10
CA VAL A 185 -0.51 -27.81 15.83
C VAL A 185 -0.97 -28.32 14.46
N GLY A 186 -2.24 -28.72 14.37
CA GLY A 186 -2.84 -29.32 13.18
C GLY A 186 -3.69 -30.54 13.52
N ASP A 187 -4.18 -31.23 12.49
CA ASP A 187 -5.01 -32.41 12.66
C ASP A 187 -4.22 -33.62 13.14
N ILE A 188 -4.91 -34.51 13.86
CA ILE A 188 -4.35 -35.76 14.35
C ILE A 188 -4.06 -36.66 13.14
N PRO A 189 -2.85 -37.27 13.05
CA PRO A 189 -2.54 -38.16 11.94
C PRO A 189 -3.50 -39.36 11.90
N PRO A 190 -3.80 -39.90 10.71
CA PRO A 190 -4.57 -41.13 10.56
C PRO A 190 -3.96 -42.29 11.39
N PRO A 191 -4.78 -43.17 11.99
CA PRO A 191 -4.30 -44.27 12.82
C PRO A 191 -3.23 -45.11 12.10
N GLY A 192 -2.09 -45.33 12.76
CA GLY A 192 -0.99 -46.13 12.23
C GLY A 192 0.05 -45.36 11.38
N THR A 193 -0.12 -44.05 11.21
CA THR A 193 0.85 -43.21 10.49
C THR A 193 1.56 -42.23 11.43
N ILE A 194 2.89 -42.19 11.36
CA ILE A 194 3.73 -41.21 12.10
C ILE A 194 4.10 -40.03 11.18
N LEU A 195 4.11 -40.28 9.86
CA LEU A 195 4.45 -39.30 8.85
C LEU A 195 3.17 -38.81 8.18
N VAL A 196 3.02 -37.48 8.13
CA VAL A 196 1.94 -36.80 7.41
C VAL A 196 2.56 -36.14 6.18
N SER A 197 1.77 -36.05 5.09
CA SER A 197 2.15 -35.26 3.92
C SER A 197 2.55 -33.85 4.34
N LYS A 198 3.54 -33.28 3.64
CA LYS A 198 3.98 -31.91 3.89
C LYS A 198 2.87 -30.90 3.55
N ASP A 199 1.97 -31.27 2.64
CA ASP A 199 0.92 -30.43 2.10
C ASP A 199 -0.43 -30.89 2.65
N ASP A 200 -0.90 -30.12 3.64
CA ASP A 200 -2.28 -29.74 4.01
C ASP A 200 -2.16 -28.63 5.09
#